data_AF-A0A540MIQ6-F1
#
_entry.id   AF-A0A540MIQ6-F1
#
_cell.length_a   1.000
_cell.length_b   1.000
_cell.length_c   1.000
_cell.angle_alpha   90.00
_cell.angle_beta   90.00
_cell.angle_gamma   90.00
#
_symmetry.space_group_name_H-M   'P 1'
#
loop_
_entity.id
_entity.type
_entity.pdbx_description
1 polymer ?
#
loop_
_entity_poly.entity_id
_entity_poly.type
_entity_poly.pdbx_seq_one_letter_code
_entity_poly.pdbx_strand_id
1 'polypeptide(L)'
;MARILGNNSLSGPLPSQKSFQLQTIDLSYNFLSGSFPQWVTTMSQLNLVVNNFTFDSSNITLPGLNCLQRNFPCNRNAPRYANFSINCGGKQMTGSDGILYETEDSALGPATFNVTSTEKWAVSNAGLFSERKDPFFLVNTLAQVTGTDVTPELF
;
A
#
# COMPACT_ATOMS: atom_id res chain seq x y z
N MET A 1 -5.64 19.15 -6.78
CA MET A 1 -4.36 19.48 -6.11
C MET A 1 -3.79 18.24 -5.45
N ALA A 2 -2.47 18.03 -5.55
CA ALA A 2 -1.74 16.97 -4.87
C ALA A 2 -0.87 17.50 -3.73
N ARG A 3 -0.73 16.70 -2.67
CA ARG A 3 0.15 16.94 -1.53
C ARG A 3 0.91 15.65 -1.20
N ILE A 4 2.22 15.66 -1.40
CA ILE A 4 3.09 14.53 -1.07
C ILE A 4 3.86 14.93 0.19
N LEU A 5 3.42 14.40 1.32
CA LEU A 5 3.94 14.69 2.65
C LEU A 5 4.41 13.39 3.34
N GLY A 6 4.66 12.35 2.56
CA GLY A 6 5.22 11.10 3.05
C GLY A 6 6.61 11.28 3.66
N ASN A 7 6.98 10.40 4.59
CA ASN A 7 8.28 10.38 5.25
C ASN A 7 8.65 11.71 5.94
N ASN A 8 7.74 12.19 6.78
CA ASN A 8 7.94 13.37 7.61
C ASN A 8 7.75 13.02 9.10
N SER A 9 7.86 14.03 9.96
CA SER A 9 7.62 13.90 11.40
C SER A 9 6.24 14.44 11.83
N LEU A 10 5.25 14.44 10.94
CA LEU A 10 3.91 14.93 11.26
C LEU A 10 3.25 14.03 12.33
N SER A 11 2.57 14.62 13.29
CA SER A 11 1.97 13.91 14.42
C SER A 11 0.61 14.49 14.80
N GLY A 12 -0.16 13.74 15.58
CA GLY A 12 -1.51 14.12 16.01
C GLY A 12 -2.59 13.64 15.02
N PRO A 13 -3.86 14.03 15.26
CA PRO A 13 -4.98 13.56 14.46
C PRO A 13 -5.06 14.22 13.10
N LEU A 14 -5.68 13.50 12.16
CA LEU A 14 -6.14 14.11 10.91
C LEU A 14 -7.21 15.17 11.21
N PRO A 15 -7.21 16.30 10.49
CA PRO A 15 -8.24 17.32 10.67
C PRO A 15 -9.61 16.77 10.27
N SER A 16 -10.67 17.23 10.95
CA SER A 16 -12.05 16.83 10.66
C SER A 16 -12.51 17.19 9.25
N GLN A 17 -11.86 18.17 8.62
CA GLN A 17 -12.16 18.67 7.30
C GLN A 17 -10.90 18.71 6.43
N LYS A 18 -11.09 18.59 5.11
CA LYS A 18 -10.05 18.77 4.10
C LYS A 18 -10.43 19.88 3.14
N SER A 19 -9.46 20.43 2.42
CA SER A 19 -9.75 21.32 1.29
C SER A 19 -10.53 20.60 0.19
N PHE A 20 -11.52 21.28 -0.40
CA PHE A 20 -12.28 20.78 -1.54
C PHE A 20 -11.41 20.59 -2.79
N GLN A 21 -10.31 21.33 -2.92
CA GLN A 21 -9.38 21.24 -4.04
C GLN A 21 -8.39 20.07 -3.90
N LEU A 22 -8.26 19.51 -2.70
CA LEU A 22 -7.35 18.40 -2.41
C LEU A 22 -7.91 17.10 -3.00
N GLN A 23 -7.18 16.57 -3.98
CA GLN A 23 -7.53 15.36 -4.74
C GLN A 23 -6.59 14.20 -4.40
N THR A 24 -5.32 14.47 -4.13
CA THR A 24 -4.29 13.48 -3.81
C THR A 24 -3.57 13.90 -2.55
N ILE A 25 -3.46 12.99 -1.60
CA ILE A 25 -2.65 13.19 -0.39
C ILE A 25 -1.91 11.93 0.00
N ASP A 26 -0.59 12.04 0.06
CA ASP A 26 0.28 11.02 0.67
C ASP A 26 0.76 11.52 2.03
N LEU A 27 0.38 10.81 3.09
CA LEU A 27 0.79 11.03 4.48
C LEU A 27 1.50 9.79 5.03
N SER A 28 1.98 8.90 4.16
CA SER A 28 2.67 7.69 4.57
C SER A 28 3.92 7.98 5.41
N TYR A 29 4.35 7.05 6.24
CA TYR A 29 5.59 7.19 7.02
C TYR A 29 5.64 8.46 7.90
N ASN A 30 4.56 8.78 8.60
CA ASN A 30 4.46 9.86 9.58
C ASN A 30 4.11 9.30 10.96
N PHE A 31 3.86 10.14 11.95
CA PHE A 31 3.45 9.76 13.32
C PHE A 31 1.99 10.18 13.61
N LEU A 32 1.15 10.30 12.58
CA LEU A 32 -0.25 10.67 12.73
C LEU A 32 -1.00 9.60 13.52
N SER A 33 -2.01 10.00 14.28
CA SER A 33 -2.69 9.15 15.25
C SER A 33 -4.19 9.44 15.36
N GLY A 34 -4.91 8.69 16.19
CA GLY A 34 -6.35 8.91 16.40
C GLY A 34 -7.22 8.25 15.33
N SER A 35 -8.51 8.59 15.33
CA SER A 35 -9.52 8.02 14.43
C SER A 35 -9.57 8.73 13.08
N PHE A 36 -10.20 8.06 12.11
CA PHE A 36 -10.33 8.59 10.75
C PHE A 36 -11.50 9.59 10.66
N PRO A 37 -11.29 10.79 10.09
CA PRO A 37 -12.39 11.67 9.73
C PRO A 37 -13.15 11.15 8.50
N GLN A 38 -14.42 11.54 8.34
CA GLN A 38 -15.31 11.01 7.31
C GLN A 38 -14.78 11.16 5.86
N TRP A 39 -13.95 12.16 5.60
CA TRP A 39 -13.40 12.37 4.25
C TRP A 39 -12.40 11.31 3.81
N VAL A 40 -11.87 10.49 4.73
CA VAL A 40 -10.89 9.45 4.43
C VAL A 40 -11.46 8.41 3.47
N THR A 41 -12.73 8.04 3.60
CA THR A 41 -13.37 7.03 2.75
C THR A 41 -13.82 7.58 1.39
N THR A 42 -13.87 8.90 1.23
CA THR A 42 -14.31 9.55 -0.02
C THR A 42 -13.16 9.92 -0.94
N MET A 43 -11.92 9.71 -0.50
CA MET A 43 -10.72 10.05 -1.26
C MET A 43 -10.11 8.81 -1.91
N SER A 44 -10.05 8.80 -3.24
CA SER A 44 -9.48 7.69 -4.02
C SER A 44 -7.94 7.69 -4.04
N GLN A 45 -7.31 8.83 -3.78
CA GLN A 45 -5.85 9.01 -3.83
C GLN A 45 -5.33 9.43 -2.46
N LEU A 46 -5.35 8.46 -1.55
CA LEU A 46 -4.97 8.59 -0.16
C LEU A 46 -3.98 7.48 0.23
N ASN A 47 -2.83 7.88 0.78
CA ASN A 47 -1.87 6.95 1.37
C ASN A 47 -1.63 7.29 2.85
N LEU A 48 -1.94 6.34 3.74
CA LEU A 48 -1.86 6.49 5.20
C LEU A 48 -0.97 5.42 5.86
N VAL A 49 -0.21 4.65 5.07
CA VAL A 49 0.61 3.55 5.62
C VAL A 49 1.68 4.09 6.57
N VAL A 50 2.10 3.26 7.53
CA VAL A 50 3.18 3.55 8.49
C VAL A 50 2.89 4.82 9.31
N ASN A 51 1.72 4.85 9.94
CA ASN A 51 1.29 5.83 10.95
C ASN A 51 0.89 5.12 12.26
N ASN A 52 0.31 5.85 13.21
CA ASN A 52 -0.16 5.37 14.51
C ASN A 52 -1.69 5.51 14.66
N PHE A 53 -2.46 5.31 13.59
CA PHE A 53 -3.91 5.44 13.64
C PHE A 53 -4.57 4.36 14.50
N THR A 54 -5.69 4.72 15.13
CA THR A 54 -6.51 3.80 15.92
C THR A 54 -7.66 3.29 15.08
N PHE A 55 -7.83 1.97 15.03
CA PHE A 55 -8.92 1.30 14.33
C PHE A 55 -9.96 0.93 15.37
N ASP A 56 -10.89 1.85 15.60
CA ASP A 56 -12.02 1.68 16.52
C ASP A 56 -13.25 1.13 15.79
N SER A 57 -14.39 1.03 16.48
CA SER A 57 -15.66 0.60 15.92
C SER A 57 -16.35 1.64 15.02
N SER A 58 -15.63 2.66 14.55
CA SER A 58 -16.14 3.53 13.50
C SER A 58 -16.41 2.72 12.23
N ASN A 59 -17.47 3.05 11.50
CA ASN A 59 -17.82 2.39 10.22
C ASN A 59 -16.84 2.74 9.08
N ILE A 60 -15.64 3.23 9.39
CA ILE A 60 -14.62 3.59 8.42
C ILE A 60 -13.61 2.45 8.34
N THR A 61 -13.75 1.64 7.29
CA THR A 61 -12.85 0.53 7.01
C THR A 61 -11.99 0.82 5.79
N LEU A 62 -10.68 0.79 6.00
CA LEU A 62 -9.68 0.77 4.94
C LEU A 62 -8.98 -0.61 4.99
N PRO A 63 -9.35 -1.55 4.10
CA PRO A 63 -8.88 -2.93 4.17
C PRO A 63 -7.36 -3.05 4.28
N GLY A 64 -6.89 -3.83 5.26
CA GLY A 64 -5.48 -4.11 5.52
C GLY A 64 -4.64 -2.94 6.06
N LEU A 65 -5.16 -1.70 6.10
CA LEU A 65 -4.39 -0.54 6.59
C LEU A 65 -3.98 -0.68 8.06
N ASN A 66 -4.78 -1.38 8.87
CA ASN A 66 -4.47 -1.72 10.26
C ASN A 66 -3.13 -2.47 10.37
N CYS A 67 -2.86 -3.38 9.43
CA CYS A 67 -1.62 -4.14 9.38
C CYS A 67 -0.45 -3.36 8.79
N LEU A 68 -0.73 -2.33 7.99
CA LEU A 68 0.27 -1.42 7.44
C LEU A 68 0.60 -0.23 8.36
N GLN A 69 0.10 -0.20 9.60
CA GLN A 69 0.53 0.81 10.58
C GLN A 69 1.96 0.58 11.06
N ARG A 70 2.52 1.57 11.77
CA ARG A 70 3.85 1.50 12.35
C ARG A 70 4.04 0.21 13.14
N ASN A 71 5.26 -0.31 13.03
CA ASN A 71 5.69 -1.58 13.57
C ASN A 71 5.01 -2.81 12.94
N PHE A 72 4.06 -2.68 12.00
CA PHE A 72 3.36 -3.80 11.35
C PHE A 72 2.68 -4.75 12.36
N PRO A 73 1.58 -4.35 13.00
CA PRO A 73 1.03 -5.05 14.18
C PRO A 73 0.44 -6.44 13.89
N CYS A 74 0.10 -6.74 12.64
CA CYS A 74 -0.46 -8.04 12.25
C CYS A 74 0.63 -9.07 11.91
N ASN A 75 0.25 -10.34 11.83
CA ASN A 75 1.07 -11.42 11.27
C ASN A 75 2.48 -11.57 11.90
N ARG A 76 2.67 -11.10 13.13
CA ARG A 76 3.95 -11.16 13.87
C ARG A 76 4.24 -12.51 14.54
N ASN A 77 3.21 -13.30 14.79
CA ASN A 77 3.32 -14.53 15.56
C ASN A 77 3.59 -15.74 14.66
N ALA A 78 4.25 -16.75 15.24
CA ALA A 78 4.50 -18.02 14.56
C ALA A 78 3.18 -18.79 14.30
N PRO A 79 3.11 -19.56 13.21
CA PRO A 79 4.16 -19.77 12.21
C PRO A 79 4.30 -18.57 11.27
N ARG A 80 5.54 -18.18 10.92
CA ARG A 80 5.76 -17.18 9.87
C ARG A 80 5.30 -17.82 8.56
N TYR A 81 4.20 -17.36 8.00
CA TYR A 81 3.61 -17.92 6.79
C TYR A 81 4.40 -17.59 5.50
N ALA A 82 5.56 -16.93 5.59
CA ALA A 82 6.37 -16.57 4.43
C ALA A 82 7.87 -16.48 4.76
N ASN A 83 8.70 -17.09 3.90
CA ASN A 83 10.08 -16.64 3.67
C ASN A 83 10.05 -15.27 2.98
N PHE A 84 11.13 -14.47 3.08
CA PHE A 84 11.19 -13.19 2.37
C PHE A 84 11.01 -13.43 0.87
N SER A 85 9.90 -12.93 0.34
CA SER A 85 9.49 -13.11 -1.04
C SER A 85 9.11 -11.75 -1.60
N ILE A 86 9.43 -11.52 -2.87
CA ILE A 86 9.04 -10.30 -3.59
C ILE A 86 8.07 -10.74 -4.68
N ASN A 87 6.85 -10.20 -4.64
CA ASN A 87 5.90 -10.32 -5.73
C ASN A 87 6.14 -9.13 -6.67
N CYS A 88 6.49 -9.41 -7.92
CA CYS A 88 6.73 -8.39 -8.95
C CYS A 88 5.48 -8.13 -9.81
N GLY A 89 4.32 -8.64 -9.38
CA GLY A 89 3.04 -8.55 -10.06
C GLY A 89 2.86 -9.60 -11.16
N GLY A 90 1.96 -9.32 -12.09
CA GLY A 90 1.59 -10.26 -13.17
C GLY A 90 0.48 -11.24 -12.76
N LYS A 91 0.27 -12.27 -13.57
CA LYS A 91 -0.76 -13.29 -13.32
C LYS A 91 -0.37 -14.15 -12.12
N GLN A 92 -1.37 -14.63 -11.40
CA GLN A 92 -1.19 -15.58 -10.31
C GLN A 92 -0.36 -16.80 -10.74
N MET A 93 0.64 -17.16 -9.94
CA MET A 93 1.50 -18.32 -10.17
C MET A 93 1.96 -18.95 -8.85
N THR A 94 2.35 -20.22 -8.89
CA THR A 94 2.92 -20.93 -7.73
C THR A 94 4.39 -21.22 -8.01
N GLY A 95 5.28 -20.77 -7.13
CA GLY A 95 6.72 -21.06 -7.22
C GLY A 95 7.03 -22.54 -6.96
N SER A 96 8.27 -22.97 -7.27
CA SER A 96 8.69 -24.36 -7.00
C SER A 96 8.82 -24.67 -5.51
N ASP A 97 8.85 -23.64 -4.66
CA ASP A 97 8.74 -23.70 -3.20
C ASP A 97 7.30 -23.92 -2.69
N GLY A 98 6.30 -23.89 -3.58
CA GLY A 98 4.89 -23.98 -3.23
C GLY A 98 4.27 -22.66 -2.75
N ILE A 99 5.01 -21.53 -2.82
CA ILE A 99 4.45 -20.21 -2.49
C ILE A 99 3.54 -19.75 -3.62
N LEU A 100 2.32 -19.34 -3.26
CA LEU A 100 1.37 -18.71 -4.18
C LEU A 100 1.65 -17.20 -4.28
N TYR A 101 2.07 -16.77 -5.46
CA TYR A 101 2.18 -15.37 -5.84
C TYR A 101 0.83 -14.96 -6.43
N GLU A 102 0.11 -14.11 -5.70
CA GLU A 102 -1.21 -13.62 -6.10
C GLU A 102 -1.09 -12.61 -7.25
N THR A 103 -2.12 -12.52 -8.09
CA THR A 103 -2.17 -11.55 -9.19
C THR A 103 -2.12 -10.12 -8.65
N GLU A 104 -1.40 -9.23 -9.33
CA GLU A 104 -1.35 -7.79 -8.99
C GLU A 104 -1.81 -6.94 -10.17
N ASP A 105 -3.12 -6.91 -10.40
CA ASP A 105 -3.74 -6.13 -11.50
C ASP A 105 -4.33 -4.80 -11.01
N SER A 106 -4.03 -4.40 -9.78
CA SER A 106 -4.63 -3.22 -9.17
C SER A 106 -4.12 -1.95 -9.84
N ALA A 107 -5.02 -1.16 -10.41
CA ALA A 107 -4.70 0.18 -10.92
C ALA A 107 -4.39 1.12 -9.74
N LEU A 108 -3.13 1.12 -9.29
CA LEU A 108 -2.65 2.04 -8.26
C LEU A 108 -2.56 3.47 -8.80
N GLY A 109 -2.69 4.44 -7.90
CA GLY A 109 -2.55 5.85 -8.21
C GLY A 109 -1.41 6.49 -7.42
N PRO A 110 -1.15 7.79 -7.61
CA PRO A 110 0.01 8.50 -7.02
C PRO A 110 0.12 8.46 -5.49
N ALA A 111 -0.98 8.22 -4.78
CA ALA A 111 -0.96 8.06 -3.33
C ALA A 111 -1.96 6.98 -2.97
N THR A 112 -1.56 5.72 -3.05
CA THR A 112 -2.45 4.59 -2.80
C THR A 112 -1.70 3.47 -2.10
N PHE A 113 -2.43 2.57 -1.46
CA PHE A 113 -1.91 1.29 -1.01
C PHE A 113 -2.96 0.23 -1.31
N ASN A 114 -2.52 -1.02 -1.37
CA ASN A 114 -3.41 -2.17 -1.49
C ASN A 114 -2.86 -3.32 -0.64
N VAL A 115 -3.76 -4.10 -0.06
CA VAL A 115 -3.45 -5.33 0.68
C VAL A 115 -4.33 -6.42 0.11
N THR A 116 -3.73 -7.57 -0.22
CA THR A 116 -4.53 -8.70 -0.74
C THR A 116 -5.46 -9.23 0.33
N SER A 117 -6.54 -9.90 -0.08
CA SER A 117 -7.53 -10.48 0.84
C SER A 117 -6.94 -11.54 1.78
N THR A 118 -5.82 -12.16 1.39
CA THR A 118 -5.08 -13.11 2.24
C THR A 118 -4.12 -12.42 3.20
N GLU A 119 -3.96 -11.10 3.10
CA GLU A 119 -3.01 -10.26 3.85
C GLU A 119 -1.54 -10.73 3.74
N LYS A 120 -1.22 -11.50 2.69
CA LYS A 120 0.15 -11.98 2.41
C LYS A 120 0.96 -10.99 1.62
N TRP A 121 0.31 -10.21 0.76
CA TRP A 121 0.95 -9.22 -0.10
C TRP A 121 0.35 -7.85 0.15
N ALA A 122 1.22 -6.84 0.14
CA ALA A 122 0.81 -5.46 0.22
C ALA A 122 1.76 -4.59 -0.61
N VAL A 123 1.19 -3.56 -1.21
CA VAL A 123 1.90 -2.56 -2.00
C VAL A 123 1.50 -1.18 -1.51
N SER A 124 2.46 -0.26 -1.51
CA SER A 124 2.22 1.15 -1.22
C SER A 124 2.92 1.99 -2.27
N ASN A 125 2.17 2.89 -2.90
CA ASN A 125 2.68 3.80 -3.91
C ASN A 125 2.61 5.24 -3.40
N ALA A 126 3.72 5.94 -3.57
CA ALA A 126 3.93 7.32 -3.14
C ALA A 126 4.66 8.07 -4.25
N GLY A 127 3.98 8.99 -4.93
CA GLY A 127 4.61 9.87 -5.90
C GLY A 127 3.68 10.36 -7.00
N LEU A 128 3.75 11.67 -7.25
CA LEU A 128 3.29 12.29 -8.48
C LEU A 128 4.44 13.16 -9.00
N PHE A 129 5.18 12.65 -9.99
CA PHE A 129 6.33 13.36 -10.55
C PHE A 129 5.83 14.51 -11.43
N SER A 130 6.21 15.75 -11.08
CA SER A 130 5.66 16.98 -11.70
C SER A 130 5.84 17.07 -13.22
N GLU A 131 6.77 16.31 -13.79
CA GLU A 131 7.07 16.30 -15.23
C GLU A 131 6.30 15.22 -16.01
N ARG A 132 5.65 14.26 -15.34
CA ARG A 132 4.88 13.20 -16.03
C ARG A 132 3.49 13.68 -16.40
N LYS A 133 3.23 13.78 -17.70
CA LYS A 133 1.86 13.78 -18.26
C LYS A 133 1.37 12.34 -18.28
N ASP A 134 0.17 12.09 -17.73
CA ASP A 134 -0.48 10.77 -17.67
C ASP A 134 0.37 9.66 -17.04
N PRO A 135 0.66 9.72 -15.72
CA PRO A 135 1.47 8.71 -15.07
C PRO A 135 0.77 7.34 -15.07
N PHE A 136 1.36 6.37 -15.76
CA PHE A 136 1.07 4.96 -15.56
C PHE A 136 1.83 4.44 -14.33
N PHE A 137 1.12 3.78 -13.42
CA PHE A 137 1.67 3.19 -12.18
C PHE A 137 1.83 1.68 -12.28
N LEU A 138 1.41 1.09 -13.41
CA LEU A 138 1.70 -0.28 -13.79
C LEU A 138 2.77 -0.26 -14.89
N VAL A 139 3.82 -1.03 -14.71
CA VAL A 139 4.88 -1.23 -15.71
C VAL A 139 4.96 -2.70 -16.01
N ASN A 140 4.73 -3.07 -17.27
CA ASN A 140 4.89 -4.44 -17.74
C ASN A 140 6.28 -4.60 -18.35
N THR A 141 6.92 -5.74 -18.10
CA THR A 141 8.20 -6.11 -18.69
C THR A 141 8.14 -7.58 -19.10
N LEU A 142 8.80 -7.93 -20.20
CA LEU A 142 9.03 -9.32 -20.61
C LEU A 142 10.38 -9.85 -20.08
N ALA A 143 11.08 -9.03 -19.28
CA ALA A 143 12.39 -9.38 -18.74
C ALA A 143 12.22 -10.38 -17.59
N GLN A 144 12.86 -11.54 -17.73
CA GLN A 144 12.90 -12.56 -16.70
C GLN A 144 13.94 -12.20 -15.63
N VAL A 145 13.55 -12.31 -14.36
CA VAL A 145 14.53 -12.35 -13.27
C VAL A 145 15.21 -13.72 -13.34
N THR A 146 16.52 -13.72 -13.60
CA THR A 146 17.34 -14.93 -13.71
C THR A 146 18.21 -15.11 -12.47
N GLY A 147 18.63 -16.35 -12.19
CA GLY A 147 19.47 -16.66 -11.03
C GLY A 147 18.69 -16.79 -9.71
N THR A 148 17.37 -16.87 -9.76
CA THR A 148 16.54 -17.34 -8.65
C THR A 148 16.46 -18.86 -8.69
N ASP A 149 16.66 -19.48 -7.55
CA ASP A 149 16.61 -20.92 -7.30
C ASP A 149 15.18 -21.44 -7.08
N VAL A 150 14.18 -20.53 -7.11
CA VAL A 150 12.80 -20.79 -6.66
C VAL A 150 11.72 -20.45 -7.69
N THR A 151 12.05 -19.82 -8.80
CA THR A 151 11.09 -19.42 -9.84
C THR A 151 11.67 -19.58 -11.26
N PRO A 152 11.10 -20.47 -12.10
CA PRO A 152 11.25 -20.36 -13.54
C PRO A 152 10.13 -19.45 -14.10
N GLU A 153 10.53 -18.49 -14.94
CA GLU A 153 9.68 -17.67 -15.83
C GLU A 153 8.71 -16.69 -15.14
N LEU A 154 9.23 -15.50 -14.82
CA LEU A 154 8.41 -14.27 -14.87
C LEU A 154 8.24 -13.92 -16.36
N PHE A 155 7.06 -14.18 -16.93
CA PHE A 155 6.70 -13.70 -18.28
C PHE A 155 6.29 -12.24 -18.27
#